data_AF-A0A417YRI7-F1
#
_entry.id   AF-A0A417YRI7-F1
#
_cell.length_a   1.000
_cell.length_b   1.000
_cell.length_c   1.000
_cell.angle_alpha   90.00
_cell.angle_beta   90.00
_cell.angle_gamma   90.00
#
_symmetry.space_group_name_H-M   'P 1'
#
loop_
_entity.id
_entity.type
_entity.pdbx_description
1 polymer ?
#
loop_
_entity_poly.entity_id
_entity_poly.type
_entity_poly.pdbx_seq_one_letter_code
_entity_poly.pdbx_strand_id
1 'polypeptide(L)'
;MSWVSFASGVLVTVFAYGLLGSYDEVPELEPEDDEIEVSDYAGRLVTMSCQTCRKLKRHREVQPNLYQCTKCKREVDLRIS
;
A
#
# COMPACT_ATOMS: atom_id res chain seq x y z
N MET A 1 18.80 -39.85 -9.93
CA MET A 1 18.31 -38.46 -10.07
C MET A 1 19.52 -37.55 -10.03
N SER A 2 19.89 -36.88 -11.12
CA SER A 2 21.03 -35.96 -11.10
C SER A 2 20.75 -34.80 -10.15
N TRP A 3 21.62 -34.62 -9.15
CA TRP A 3 21.59 -33.52 -8.18
C TRP A 3 21.46 -32.15 -8.86
N VAL A 4 22.09 -32.02 -10.04
CA VAL A 4 22.04 -30.84 -10.90
C VAL A 4 20.61 -30.51 -11.34
N SER A 5 19.78 -31.51 -11.65
CA SER A 5 18.39 -31.30 -12.08
C SER A 5 17.48 -30.84 -10.95
N PHE A 6 17.80 -31.24 -9.70
CA PHE A 6 17.10 -30.74 -8.52
C PHE A 6 17.51 -29.29 -8.23
N ALA A 7 18.81 -28.99 -8.24
CA ALA A 7 19.31 -27.64 -7.99
C ALA A 7 18.85 -26.63 -9.06
N SER A 8 18.86 -27.02 -10.34
CA SER A 8 18.37 -26.15 -11.41
C SER A 8 16.87 -25.93 -11.33
N GLY A 9 16.09 -26.94 -10.94
CA GLY A 9 14.64 -26.81 -10.75
C GLY A 9 14.28 -25.84 -9.62
N VAL A 10 14.99 -25.90 -8.49
CA VAL A 10 14.80 -24.97 -7.36
C VAL A 10 15.17 -23.54 -7.76
N LEU A 11 16.27 -23.36 -8.50
CA LEU A 11 16.74 -22.04 -8.92
C LEU A 11 15.76 -21.38 -9.90
N VAL A 12 15.21 -22.14 -10.85
CA VAL A 12 14.20 -21.65 -11.81
C VAL A 12 12.89 -21.31 -11.11
N THR A 13 12.43 -22.09 -10.13
CA THR A 13 11.19 -21.79 -9.40
C THR A 13 11.31 -20.54 -8.54
N VAL A 14 12.43 -20.33 -7.85
CA VAL A 14 12.69 -19.07 -7.11
C VAL A 14 12.72 -17.86 -8.05
N PHE A 15 13.37 -18.01 -9.21
CA PHE A 15 13.46 -16.92 -10.19
C PHE A 15 12.10 -16.58 -10.81
N ALA A 16 11.31 -17.60 -11.16
CA ALA A 16 9.94 -17.41 -11.65
C ALA A 16 9.04 -16.79 -10.58
N TYR A 17 9.17 -17.20 -9.32
CA TYR A 17 8.44 -16.61 -8.19
C TYR A 17 8.80 -15.14 -7.98
N GLY A 18 10.08 -14.76 -8.07
CA GLY A 18 10.50 -13.37 -7.97
C GLY A 18 9.96 -12.49 -9.11
N LEU A 19 9.95 -13.01 -10.34
CA LEU A 19 9.42 -12.28 -11.49
C LEU A 19 7.90 -12.10 -11.41
N LEU A 20 7.14 -13.14 -11.03
CA LEU A 20 5.68 -13.04 -10.87
C LEU A 20 5.30 -12.25 -9.60
N GLY A 21 6.03 -12.43 -8.50
CA GLY A 21 5.82 -11.69 -7.26
C GLY A 21 6.18 -10.22 -7.36
N SER A 22 7.07 -9.82 -8.29
CA SER A 22 7.33 -8.40 -8.56
C SER A 22 6.20 -7.68 -9.31
N TYR A 23 5.23 -8.42 -9.85
CA TYR A 23 4.00 -7.86 -10.44
C TYR A 23 2.91 -7.59 -9.40
N ASP A 24 3.06 -8.19 -8.21
CA ASP A 24 2.22 -7.97 -7.06
C ASP A 24 3.10 -7.24 -6.03
N GLU A 25 3.20 -5.91 -6.16
CA GLU A 25 3.40 -5.07 -4.98
C GLU A 25 2.21 -5.33 -4.04
N VAL A 26 2.19 -6.50 -3.39
CA VAL A 26 1.38 -6.76 -2.22
C VAL A 26 1.88 -5.72 -1.23
N PRO A 27 1.09 -4.69 -0.89
CA PRO A 27 1.49 -3.77 0.11
C PRO A 27 1.70 -4.59 1.37
N GLU A 28 2.93 -4.54 1.88
CA GLU A 28 3.31 -4.93 3.23
C GLU A 28 2.11 -4.72 4.17
N LEU A 29 1.43 -5.82 4.50
CA LEU A 29 0.36 -5.84 5.50
C LEU A 29 1.08 -5.67 6.83
N GLU A 30 1.25 -4.42 7.25
CA GLU A 30 1.46 -4.11 8.67
C GLU A 30 0.32 -4.78 9.44
N PRO A 31 0.59 -5.57 10.50
CA PRO A 31 -0.47 -6.03 11.37
C PRO A 31 -0.97 -4.81 12.16
N GLU A 32 -1.99 -4.11 11.66
CA GLU A 32 -2.77 -3.20 12.49
C GLU A 32 -3.62 -4.07 13.43
N ASP A 33 -3.27 -3.97 14.71
CA ASP A 33 -3.97 -4.54 15.85
C ASP A 33 -5.49 -4.32 15.77
N ASP A 34 -6.22 -5.33 16.21
CA ASP A 34 -7.65 -5.36 16.52
C ASP A 34 -8.33 -3.98 16.69
N GLU A 35 -8.96 -3.46 15.62
CA GLU A 35 -10.02 -2.48 15.78
C GLU A 35 -11.10 -2.68 14.72
N ILE A 36 -12.31 -2.95 15.20
CA ILE A 36 -13.51 -3.22 14.41
C ILE A 36 -13.76 -2.02 13.48
N GLU A 37 -13.48 -2.16 12.18
CA GLU A 37 -13.83 -1.16 11.17
C GLU A 37 -15.35 -1.14 10.95
N VAL A 38 -16.04 -0.33 11.76
CA VAL A 38 -17.39 0.13 11.46
C VAL A 38 -17.30 1.03 10.22
N SER A 39 -18.06 0.68 9.19
CA SER A 39 -18.15 1.36 7.89
C SER A 39 -18.60 2.82 8.00
N ASP A 40 -17.74 3.69 8.51
CA ASP A 40 -17.83 5.13 8.35
C ASP A 40 -17.01 5.54 7.12
N TYR A 41 -17.44 6.60 6.43
CA TYR A 41 -16.70 7.21 5.31
C TYR A 41 -15.24 7.58 5.66
N ALA A 42 -14.92 7.56 6.96
CA ALA A 42 -13.61 7.72 7.58
C ALA A 42 -12.65 6.53 7.35
N GLY A 43 -12.51 6.05 6.12
CA GLY A 43 -11.67 4.87 5.82
C GLY A 43 -11.04 4.85 4.44
N ARG A 44 -11.47 5.74 3.52
CA ARG A 44 -10.90 5.72 2.17
C ARG A 44 -9.48 6.26 2.18
N LEU A 45 -8.52 5.40 1.85
CA LEU A 45 -7.13 5.78 1.64
C LEU A 45 -6.92 6.15 0.17
N VAL A 46 -6.49 7.38 -0.08
CA VAL A 46 -6.20 7.89 -1.43
C VAL A 46 -4.76 8.38 -1.51
N THR A 47 -4.08 8.03 -2.59
CA THR A 47 -2.74 8.52 -2.89
C THR A 47 -2.82 9.89 -3.57
N MET A 48 -2.36 10.93 -2.88
CA MET A 48 -2.37 12.30 -3.40
C MET A 48 -1.05 13.01 -3.10
N SER A 49 -0.79 14.14 -3.77
CA SER A 49 0.38 14.97 -3.49
C SER A 49 0.16 15.77 -2.20
N CYS A 50 1.01 15.54 -1.19
CA CYS A 50 0.94 16.31 0.04
C CYS A 50 1.77 17.59 -0.09
N GLN A 51 1.14 18.75 0.11
CA GLN A 51 1.82 20.06 0.04
C GLN A 51 2.97 20.20 1.06
N THR A 52 2.86 19.55 2.22
CA THR A 52 3.90 19.60 3.27
C THR A 52 4.99 18.56 3.04
N CYS A 53 4.65 17.33 2.65
CA CYS A 53 5.66 16.30 2.36
C CYS A 53 6.34 16.46 1.00
N ARG A 54 5.77 17.28 0.10
CA ARG A 54 6.22 17.50 -1.29
C ARG A 54 6.42 16.19 -2.08
N LYS A 55 5.64 15.16 -1.74
CA LYS A 55 5.69 13.81 -2.33
C LYS A 55 4.27 13.23 -2.38
N LEU A 56 4.08 12.23 -3.25
CA LEU A 56 2.88 11.39 -3.24
C LEU A 56 2.86 10.58 -1.93
N LYS A 57 1.77 10.73 -1.17
CA LYS A 57 1.57 10.07 0.11
C LYS A 57 0.12 9.61 0.24
N ARG A 58 -0.09 8.62 1.10
CA ARG A 58 -1.43 8.17 1.48
C ARG A 58 -2.10 9.25 2.34
N HIS A 59 -3.36 9.51 2.04
CA HIS A 59 -4.23 10.39 2.81
C HIS A 59 -5.48 9.61 3.18
N ARG A 60 -5.93 9.77 4.42
CA ARG A 60 -7.18 9.21 4.93
C ARG A 60 -8.30 10.21 4.68
N GLU A 61 -9.41 9.78 4.10
CA GLU A 61 -10.61 10.59 4.02
C GLU A 61 -11.19 10.74 5.43
N VAL A 62 -11.31 11.98 5.91
CA VAL A 62 -11.87 12.31 7.23
C VAL A 62 -13.34 12.69 7.10
N GLN A 63 -13.66 13.39 6.00
CA GLN A 63 -15.02 13.72 5.59
C GLN A 63 -15.08 13.76 4.06
N PRO A 64 -16.25 13.79 3.42
CA PRO A 64 -16.36 13.87 1.97
C PRO A 64 -15.53 15.04 1.43
N ASN A 65 -14.59 14.75 0.53
CA ASN A 65 -13.64 15.70 -0.06
C ASN A 65 -12.67 16.38 0.94
N LEU A 66 -12.54 15.89 2.18
CA LEU A 66 -11.55 16.34 3.16
C LEU A 66 -10.61 15.20 3.51
N TYR A 67 -9.33 15.36 3.16
CA TYR A 67 -8.32 14.32 3.28
C TYR A 67 -7.22 14.71 4.25
N GLN A 68 -6.75 13.78 5.08
CA GLN A 68 -5.65 14.01 6.01
C GLN A 68 -4.44 13.14 5.65
N CYS A 69 -3.26 13.75 5.49
CA CYS A 69 -2.03 13.00 5.20
C CYS A 69 -1.64 12.12 6.39
N THR A 70 -1.41 10.82 6.16
CA THR A 70 -1.05 9.88 7.24
C THR A 70 0.33 10.17 7.85
N LYS A 71 1.24 10.82 7.09
CA LYS A 71 2.60 11.14 7.55
C LYS A 71 2.69 12.44 8.35
N CYS A 72 2.18 13.55 7.78
CA CYS A 72 2.31 14.88 8.39
C CYS A 72 1.04 15.40 9.05
N LYS A 73 -0.05 14.61 9.03
CA LYS A 73 -1.36 14.92 9.62
C LYS A 73 -2.01 16.22 9.12
N ARG A 74 -1.49 16.80 8.04
CA ARG A 74 -2.05 17.99 7.43
C ARG A 74 -3.29 17.64 6.62
N GLU A 75 -4.32 18.45 6.79
CA GLU A 75 -5.56 18.35 6.06
C GLU A 75 -5.45 19.03 4.70
N VAL A 76 -6.05 18.39 3.71
CA VAL A 76 -6.17 18.79 2.32
C VAL A 76 -7.65 18.79 2.02
N ASP A 77 -8.20 20.00 1.91
CA ASP A 77 -9.61 20.21 1.59
C ASP A 77 -9.78 20.36 0.07
N LEU A 78 -10.56 19.46 -0.54
CA LEU A 78 -10.94 19.47 -1.94
C LEU A 78 -12.39 19.95 -2.15
N ARG A 79 -13.06 20.46 -1.11
CA ARG A 79 -14.43 20.99 -1.19
C ARG A 79 -14.53 22.31 -1.93
N ILE A 80 -13.42 23.02 -2.07
CA ILE A 80 -13.34 24.30 -2.76
C ILE A 80 -12.74 24.01 -4.14
N SER A 81 -13.60 23.72 -5.11
CA SER A 81 -13.28 23.78 -6.54
C SER A 81 -14.35 24.60 -7.26
#